data_AF-A0A951KBV5-F1
#
_entry.id   AF-A0A951KBV5-F1
#
_cell.length_a   1.000
_cell.length_b   1.000
_cell.length_c   1.000
_cell.angle_alpha   90.00
_cell.angle_beta   90.00
_cell.angle_gamma   90.00
#
_symmetry.space_group_name_H-M   'P 1'
#
loop_
_entity.id
_entity.type
_entity.pdbx_description
1 polymer ?
#
loop_
_entity_poly.entity_id
_entity_poly.type
_entity_poly.pdbx_seq_one_letter_code
_entity_poly.pdbx_strand_id
1 'polypeptide(L)'
;IQVVAVARVTVRANIDRLVGGAGEDTILARVGEGTVSSIGSSETHKKVLENPDGISRYVLDRGLDAGTAFEILSIDIADVDVGRNIGAELQTNQAEADKKIAQAKAEERRAMAVAQEQEMRAKLVEAEAQVPQAIAEAFRQGNLGVMDYRQLQNLEADTRMRSSLADGEDDRTGQ
;
A
#
# COMPACT_ATOMS: atom_id res chain seq x y z
N ILE A 1 -12.23 -15.58 2.98
CA ILE A 1 -11.37 -16.70 3.43
C ILE A 1 -11.40 -17.74 2.34
N GLN A 2 -10.25 -18.25 1.92
CA GLN A 2 -10.20 -19.38 1.00
C GLN A 2 -10.35 -20.68 1.79
N VAL A 3 -11.21 -21.59 1.32
CA VAL A 3 -11.28 -22.96 1.84
C VAL A 3 -10.90 -23.90 0.71
N VAL A 4 -9.98 -24.81 0.99
CA VAL A 4 -9.54 -25.85 0.06
C VAL A 4 -9.95 -27.18 0.67
N ALA A 5 -10.83 -27.92 -0.03
CA ALA A 5 -11.27 -29.23 0.41
C ALA A 5 -10.78 -30.29 -0.59
N VAL A 6 -10.18 -31.35 -0.08
CA VAL A 6 -9.76 -32.51 -0.87
C VAL A 6 -10.76 -33.64 -0.64
N ALA A 7 -11.46 -34.04 -1.69
CA ALA A 7 -12.44 -35.14 -1.64
C ALA A 7 -11.93 -36.34 -2.44
N ARG A 8 -12.13 -37.53 -1.90
CA ARG A 8 -11.91 -38.81 -2.59
C ARG A 8 -13.27 -39.42 -2.91
N VAL A 9 -13.51 -39.73 -4.18
CA VAL A 9 -14.76 -40.33 -4.63
C VAL A 9 -14.52 -41.79 -4.98
N THR A 10 -15.27 -42.69 -4.37
CA THR A 10 -15.26 -44.12 -4.69
C THR A 10 -16.50 -44.43 -5.52
N VAL A 11 -16.32 -44.89 -6.76
CA VAL A 11 -17.41 -45.23 -7.67
C VAL A 11 -17.41 -46.71 -8.04
N ARG A 12 -18.60 -47.24 -8.33
CA ARG A 12 -18.80 -48.55 -8.93
C ARG A 12 -19.34 -48.37 -10.35
N ALA A 13 -18.77 -49.07 -11.32
CA ALA A 13 -19.32 -49.09 -12.67
C ALA A 13 -20.61 -49.91 -12.70
N ASN A 14 -21.67 -49.36 -13.31
CA ASN A 14 -22.92 -50.05 -13.57
C ASN A 14 -22.96 -50.50 -15.04
N ILE A 15 -22.87 -51.81 -15.26
CA ILE A 15 -22.77 -52.41 -16.60
C ILE A 15 -24.04 -52.14 -17.42
N ASP A 16 -25.22 -52.08 -16.80
CA ASP A 16 -26.50 -51.88 -17.49
C ASP A 16 -26.61 -50.49 -18.11
N ARG A 17 -25.86 -49.51 -17.59
CA ARG A 17 -25.86 -48.11 -18.04
C ARG A 17 -24.52 -47.68 -18.67
N LEU A 18 -23.62 -48.62 -18.91
CA LEU A 18 -22.28 -48.35 -19.42
C LEU A 18 -22.30 -47.80 -20.85
N VAL A 19 -23.30 -48.17 -21.65
CA VAL A 19 -23.51 -47.67 -23.02
C VAL A 19 -24.59 -46.60 -23.00
N GLY A 20 -24.20 -45.34 -23.24
CA GLY A 20 -25.12 -44.19 -23.32
C GLY A 20 -25.31 -43.40 -22.02
N GLY A 21 -24.81 -43.89 -20.88
CA GLY A 21 -24.76 -43.13 -19.63
C GLY A 21 -23.65 -42.07 -19.62
N ALA A 22 -23.81 -41.04 -18.78
CA ALA A 22 -22.75 -40.05 -18.60
C ALA A 22 -21.50 -40.67 -17.94
N GLY A 23 -20.31 -40.28 -18.42
CA GLY A 23 -19.02 -40.80 -17.98
C GLY A 23 -18.53 -40.24 -16.63
N GLU A 24 -17.32 -40.65 -16.24
CA GLU A 24 -16.68 -40.29 -14.96
C GLU A 24 -16.53 -38.77 -14.78
N ASP A 25 -16.15 -38.04 -15.83
CA ASP A 25 -15.98 -36.58 -15.79
C ASP A 25 -17.25 -35.86 -15.32
N THR A 26 -18.42 -36.38 -15.67
CA THR A 26 -19.71 -35.81 -15.26
C THR A 26 -19.97 -36.03 -13.77
N ILE A 27 -19.60 -37.20 -13.23
CA ILE A 27 -19.67 -37.46 -11.80
C ILE A 27 -18.73 -36.52 -11.05
N LEU A 28 -17.49 -36.37 -11.52
CA LEU A 28 -16.50 -35.50 -10.88
C LEU A 28 -16.99 -34.04 -10.83
N ALA A 29 -17.55 -33.54 -11.94
CA ALA A 29 -18.10 -32.19 -12.02
C ALA A 29 -19.30 -31.99 -11.08
N ARG A 30 -20.24 -32.94 -11.05
CA ARG A 30 -21.44 -32.88 -10.19
C ARG A 30 -21.08 -32.97 -8.71
N VAL A 31 -20.16 -33.87 -8.34
CA VAL A 31 -19.67 -33.99 -6.96
C VAL A 31 -18.89 -32.73 -6.55
N GLY A 32 -18.10 -32.17 -7.46
CA GLY A 32 -17.43 -30.88 -7.26
C GLY A 32 -18.41 -29.74 -6.99
N GLU A 33 -19.43 -29.59 -7.83
CA GLU A 33 -20.49 -28.59 -7.64
C GLU A 33 -21.24 -28.80 -6.32
N GLY A 34 -21.65 -30.04 -6.02
CA GLY A 34 -22.33 -30.39 -4.78
C GLY A 34 -21.51 -30.05 -3.54
N THR A 35 -20.21 -30.35 -3.58
CA THR A 35 -19.27 -30.08 -2.49
C THR A 35 -19.09 -28.57 -2.29
N VAL A 36 -18.88 -27.81 -3.36
CA VAL A 36 -18.75 -26.35 -3.31
C VAL A 36 -20.05 -25.70 -2.82
N SER A 37 -21.21 -26.18 -3.28
CA SER A 37 -22.53 -25.71 -2.83
C SER A 37 -22.76 -25.98 -1.35
N SER A 38 -22.35 -27.14 -0.84
CA SER A 38 -22.47 -27.50 0.58
C SER A 38 -21.59 -26.61 1.47
N ILE A 39 -20.34 -26.36 1.07
CA ILE A 39 -19.43 -25.45 1.77
C ILE A 39 -19.96 -24.01 1.71
N GLY A 40 -20.43 -23.56 0.55
CA GLY A 40 -20.92 -22.19 0.34
C GLY A 40 -22.26 -21.87 1.01
N SER A 41 -23.09 -22.89 1.27
CA SER A 41 -24.35 -22.74 2.01
C SER A 41 -24.20 -22.80 3.52
N SER A 42 -23.00 -23.11 4.02
CA SER A 42 -22.70 -23.11 5.45
C SER A 42 -22.54 -21.69 5.97
N GLU A 43 -23.23 -21.36 7.06
CA GLU A 43 -23.21 -20.02 7.68
C GLU A 43 -21.81 -19.54 8.08
N THR A 44 -20.95 -20.47 8.49
CA THR A 44 -19.56 -20.17 8.87
C THR A 44 -18.63 -21.27 8.39
N HIS A 45 -17.41 -20.88 7.99
CA HIS A 45 -16.35 -21.82 7.62
C HIS A 45 -15.99 -22.77 8.79
N LYS A 46 -16.18 -22.34 10.05
CA LYS A 46 -15.93 -23.17 11.24
C LYS A 46 -16.85 -24.40 11.28
N LYS A 47 -18.12 -24.24 10.92
CA LYS A 47 -19.10 -25.33 10.89
C LYS A 47 -18.69 -26.46 9.93
N VAL A 48 -18.05 -26.09 8.83
CA VAL A 48 -17.53 -27.03 7.82
C VAL A 48 -16.30 -27.77 8.36
N LEU A 49 -15.43 -27.09 9.10
CA LEU A 49 -14.24 -27.68 9.74
C LEU A 49 -14.58 -28.60 10.91
N GLU A 50 -15.63 -28.27 11.67
CA GLU A 50 -16.07 -29.08 12.82
C GLU A 50 -16.65 -30.43 12.40
N ASN A 51 -17.23 -30.52 11.19
CA ASN A 51 -17.87 -31.73 10.71
C ASN A 51 -17.81 -31.85 9.16
N PRO A 52 -16.64 -32.23 8.59
CA PRO A 52 -16.49 -32.40 7.15
C PRO A 52 -17.35 -33.54 6.57
N ASP A 53 -17.69 -34.54 7.38
CA ASP A 53 -18.62 -35.63 7.01
C ASP A 53 -20.06 -35.16 6.78
N GLY A 54 -20.41 -33.94 7.21
CA GLY A 54 -21.67 -33.30 6.86
C GLY A 54 -21.76 -32.98 5.37
N ILE A 55 -20.62 -32.65 4.74
CA ILE A 55 -20.53 -32.33 3.32
C ILE A 55 -20.86 -33.56 2.48
N SER A 56 -20.21 -34.69 2.77
CA SER A 56 -20.37 -35.93 2.00
C SER A 56 -21.81 -36.43 2.02
N ARG A 57 -22.46 -36.44 3.18
CA ARG A 57 -23.88 -36.82 3.30
C ARG A 57 -24.80 -35.91 2.49
N TYR A 58 -24.63 -34.59 2.62
CA TYR A 58 -25.44 -33.63 1.88
C TYR A 58 -25.29 -33.78 0.35
N VAL A 59 -24.08 -34.14 -0.11
CA VAL A 59 -23.77 -34.35 -1.52
C VAL A 59 -24.32 -35.69 -2.03
N LEU A 60 -24.27 -36.75 -1.21
CA LEU A 60 -24.87 -38.05 -1.52
C LEU A 60 -26.41 -37.97 -1.58
N ASP A 61 -27.05 -37.25 -0.67
CA ASP A 61 -28.51 -37.08 -0.60
C ASP A 61 -29.10 -36.40 -1.85
N ARG A 62 -28.29 -35.65 -2.60
CA ARG A 62 -28.71 -34.99 -3.85
C ARG A 62 -28.80 -35.94 -5.06
N GLY A 63 -28.36 -37.20 -4.96
CA GLY A 63 -28.53 -38.19 -6.04
C GLY A 63 -27.76 -37.85 -7.32
N LEU A 64 -26.48 -37.54 -7.19
CA LEU A 64 -25.63 -37.03 -8.29
C LEU A 64 -25.30 -38.08 -9.37
N ASP A 65 -25.51 -39.35 -9.05
CA ASP A 65 -25.35 -40.53 -9.91
C ASP A 65 -26.59 -40.85 -10.78
N ALA A 66 -27.59 -39.97 -10.76
CA ALA A 66 -28.74 -40.09 -11.65
C ALA A 66 -28.31 -39.95 -13.13
N GLY A 67 -28.56 -41.01 -13.91
CA GLY A 67 -28.31 -41.04 -15.36
C GLY A 67 -26.85 -41.26 -15.78
N THR A 68 -25.98 -41.67 -14.86
CA THR A 68 -24.57 -41.96 -15.13
C THR A 68 -24.30 -43.45 -15.27
N ALA A 69 -23.17 -43.80 -15.90
CA ALA A 69 -22.66 -45.17 -15.99
C ALA A 69 -22.02 -45.65 -14.67
N PHE A 70 -21.96 -44.79 -13.66
CA PHE A 70 -21.32 -45.01 -12.38
C PHE A 70 -22.28 -44.74 -11.23
N GLU A 71 -22.18 -45.55 -10.18
CA GLU A 71 -22.87 -45.39 -8.90
C GLU A 71 -21.85 -44.94 -7.85
N ILE A 72 -22.18 -43.92 -7.07
CA ILE A 72 -21.27 -43.38 -6.04
C ILE A 72 -21.40 -44.24 -4.78
N LEU A 73 -20.32 -44.89 -4.36
CA LEU A 73 -20.30 -45.69 -3.13
C LEU A 73 -19.98 -44.82 -1.91
N SER A 74 -18.94 -43.99 -2.02
CA SER A 74 -18.54 -43.07 -0.94
C SER A 74 -17.92 -41.80 -1.50
N ILE A 75 -18.06 -40.73 -0.73
CA ILE A 75 -17.34 -39.47 -0.91
C ILE A 75 -16.69 -39.18 0.44
N ASP A 76 -15.38 -39.29 0.50
CA ASP A 76 -14.61 -39.08 1.73
C ASP A 76 -13.88 -37.75 1.62
N ILE A 77 -14.15 -36.82 2.53
CA ILE A 77 -13.43 -35.53 2.60
C ILE A 77 -12.15 -35.77 3.41
N ALA A 78 -11.01 -35.81 2.73
CA ALA A 78 -9.71 -36.14 3.34
C ALA A 78 -9.11 -34.97 4.12
N ASP A 79 -9.32 -33.74 3.65
CA ASP A 79 -8.78 -32.53 4.28
C ASP A 79 -9.61 -31.31 3.91
N VAL A 80 -9.74 -30.36 4.85
CA VAL A 80 -10.41 -29.07 4.65
C VAL A 80 -9.53 -27.99 5.27
N ASP A 81 -8.74 -27.34 4.42
CA ASP A 81 -7.82 -26.30 4.82
C ASP A 81 -8.45 -24.92 4.69
N VAL A 82 -8.22 -24.10 5.71
CA VAL A 82 -8.45 -22.66 5.65
C VAL A 82 -7.20 -22.04 5.04
N GLY A 83 -7.26 -21.74 3.76
CA GLY A 83 -6.18 -21.09 3.03
C GLY A 83 -6.03 -19.62 3.40
N ARG A 84 -5.74 -18.78 2.41
CA ARG A 84 -5.46 -17.36 2.65
C ARG A 84 -6.68 -16.60 3.17
N ASN A 85 -6.48 -15.82 4.22
CA ASN A 85 -7.46 -14.84 4.67
C ASN A 85 -7.38 -13.60 3.78
N ILE A 86 -7.98 -13.70 2.60
CA ILE A 86 -8.00 -12.65 1.56
C ILE A 86 -8.43 -11.30 2.13
N GLY A 87 -9.31 -11.27 3.14
CA GLY A 87 -9.73 -10.02 3.79
C GLY A 87 -8.61 -9.34 4.59
N ALA A 88 -7.84 -10.10 5.37
CA ALA A 88 -6.70 -9.58 6.11
C ALA A 88 -5.55 -9.17 5.17
N GLU A 89 -5.34 -9.93 4.10
CA GLU A 89 -4.35 -9.62 3.06
C GLU A 89 -4.73 -8.34 2.31
N LEU A 90 -5.99 -8.18 1.90
CA LEU A 90 -6.50 -6.95 1.30
C LEU A 90 -6.41 -5.76 2.25
N GLN A 91 -6.74 -5.92 3.52
CA GLN A 91 -6.59 -4.86 4.53
C GLN A 91 -5.13 -4.43 4.72
N THR A 92 -4.22 -5.40 4.73
CA THR A 92 -2.77 -5.13 4.83
C THR A 92 -2.29 -4.39 3.59
N ASN A 93 -2.67 -4.87 2.40
CA ASN A 93 -2.31 -4.24 1.12
C ASN A 93 -2.89 -2.82 1.00
N GLN A 94 -4.11 -2.60 1.47
CA GLN A 94 -4.74 -1.30 1.51
C GLN A 94 -3.97 -0.35 2.45
N ALA A 95 -3.62 -0.81 3.64
CA ALA A 95 -2.82 -0.03 4.59
C ALA A 95 -1.42 0.30 4.04
N GLU A 96 -0.79 -0.62 3.32
CA GLU A 96 0.48 -0.38 2.66
C GLU A 96 0.37 0.65 1.52
N ALA A 97 -0.70 0.58 0.73
CA ALA A 97 -0.98 1.56 -0.31
C ALA A 97 -1.20 2.95 0.29
N ASP A 98 -2.01 3.04 1.35
CA ASP A 98 -2.27 4.29 2.06
C ASP A 98 -0.98 4.86 2.67
N LYS A 99 -0.11 4.00 3.23
CA LYS A 99 1.22 4.40 3.71
C LYS A 99 2.10 4.96 2.60
N LYS A 100 2.13 4.32 1.43
CA LYS A 100 2.89 4.81 0.27
C LYS A 100 2.37 6.16 -0.22
N ILE A 101 1.05 6.34 -0.30
CA ILE A 101 0.43 7.62 -0.67
C ILE A 101 0.78 8.70 0.34
N ALA A 102 0.72 8.40 1.63
CA ALA A 102 1.07 9.35 2.69
C ALA A 102 2.56 9.74 2.63
N GLN A 103 3.46 8.78 2.38
CA GLN A 103 4.89 9.04 2.20
C GLN A 103 5.16 9.92 0.96
N ALA A 104 4.54 9.60 -0.17
CA ALA A 104 4.67 10.39 -1.40
C ALA A 104 4.19 11.84 -1.21
N LYS A 105 3.05 12.05 -0.54
CA LYS A 105 2.55 13.40 -0.21
C LYS A 105 3.48 14.16 0.75
N ALA A 106 4.09 13.46 1.70
CA ALA A 106 5.05 14.08 2.62
C ALA A 106 6.33 14.51 1.88
N GLU A 107 6.79 13.71 0.92
CA GLU A 107 7.94 14.02 0.08
C GLU A 107 7.63 15.17 -0.89
N GLU A 108 6.45 15.17 -1.52
CA GLU A 108 5.97 16.26 -2.36
C GLU A 108 5.97 17.60 -1.61
N ARG A 109 5.45 17.63 -0.38
CA ARG A 109 5.48 18.84 0.48
C ARG A 109 6.90 19.29 0.80
N ARG A 110 7.83 18.37 1.07
CA ARG A 110 9.24 18.70 1.32
C ARG A 110 9.88 19.29 0.07
N ALA A 111 9.65 18.70 -1.10
CA ALA A 111 10.17 19.21 -2.36
C ALA A 111 9.63 20.61 -2.67
N MET A 112 8.34 20.85 -2.45
CA MET A 112 7.74 22.18 -2.61
C MET A 112 8.31 23.20 -1.64
N ALA A 113 8.55 22.84 -0.38
CA ALA A 113 9.14 23.73 0.61
C ALA A 113 10.57 24.14 0.22
N VAL A 114 11.38 23.19 -0.25
CA VAL A 114 12.74 23.47 -0.77
C VAL A 114 12.67 24.38 -1.99
N ALA A 115 11.75 24.12 -2.93
CA ALA A 115 11.58 24.97 -4.11
C ALA A 115 11.20 26.42 -3.74
N GLN A 116 10.28 26.60 -2.78
CA GLN A 116 9.91 27.92 -2.27
C GLN A 116 11.08 28.61 -1.58
N GLU A 117 11.87 27.88 -0.78
CA GLU A 117 13.06 28.44 -0.14
C GLU A 117 14.09 28.90 -1.18
N GLN A 118 14.33 28.11 -2.23
CA GLN A 118 15.22 28.49 -3.33
C GLN A 118 14.69 29.71 -4.09
N GLU A 119 13.38 29.80 -4.34
CA GLU A 119 12.76 30.96 -5.00
C GLU A 119 12.91 32.23 -4.14
N MET A 120 12.72 32.14 -2.83
CA MET A 120 12.92 33.27 -1.91
C MET A 120 14.38 33.69 -1.85
N ARG A 121 15.32 32.73 -1.82
CA ARG A 121 16.76 33.04 -1.87
C ARG A 121 17.14 33.75 -3.17
N ALA A 122 16.62 33.30 -4.31
CA ALA A 122 16.88 33.94 -5.59
C ALA A 122 16.37 35.40 -5.61
N LYS A 123 15.14 35.64 -5.11
CA LYS A 123 14.58 36.99 -4.99
C LYS A 123 15.37 37.88 -4.03
N LEU A 124 15.85 37.32 -2.91
CA LEU A 124 16.71 38.03 -1.97
C LEU A 124 18.01 38.47 -2.66
N VAL A 125 18.68 37.57 -3.38
CA VAL A 125 19.92 37.88 -4.11
C VAL A 125 19.69 38.93 -5.19
N GLU A 126 18.57 38.87 -5.91
CA GLU A 126 18.21 39.90 -6.90
C GLU A 126 18.02 41.27 -6.25
N ALA A 127 17.34 41.34 -5.11
CA ALA A 127 17.15 42.59 -4.36
C ALA A 127 18.48 43.12 -3.79
N GLU A 128 19.34 42.25 -3.24
CA GLU A 128 20.66 42.63 -2.75
C GLU A 128 21.56 43.18 -3.86
N ALA A 129 21.46 42.62 -5.08
CA ALA A 129 22.22 43.11 -6.24
C ALA A 129 21.83 44.52 -6.70
N GLN A 130 20.60 44.99 -6.38
CA GLN A 130 20.17 46.35 -6.72
C GLN A 130 20.88 47.42 -5.88
N VAL A 131 21.29 47.09 -4.64
CA VAL A 131 21.91 48.05 -3.72
C VAL A 131 23.27 48.55 -4.24
N PRO A 132 24.24 47.69 -4.63
CA PRO A 132 25.50 48.13 -5.23
C PRO A 132 25.30 48.90 -6.53
N GLN A 133 24.31 48.52 -7.34
CA GLN A 133 24.02 49.22 -8.59
C GLN A 133 23.50 50.63 -8.34
N ALA A 134 22.60 50.81 -7.36
CA ALA A 134 22.11 52.12 -6.95
C ALA A 134 23.22 52.99 -6.35
N ILE A 135 24.13 52.41 -5.56
CA ILE A 135 25.30 53.12 -5.03
C ILE A 135 26.23 53.57 -6.16
N ALA A 136 26.51 52.69 -7.13
CA ALA A 136 27.32 53.02 -8.30
C ALA A 136 26.68 54.14 -9.15
N GLU A 137 25.36 54.15 -9.26
CA GLU A 137 24.64 55.22 -9.96
C GLU A 137 24.67 56.55 -9.20
N ALA A 138 24.52 56.52 -7.87
CA ALA A 138 24.68 57.71 -7.02
C ALA A 138 26.07 58.34 -7.13
N PHE A 139 27.12 57.51 -7.26
CA PHE A 139 28.48 57.96 -7.55
C PHE A 139 28.61 58.62 -8.93
N ARG A 140 28.01 58.03 -9.97
CA ARG A 140 28.04 58.60 -11.34
C ARG A 140 27.31 59.93 -11.43
N GLN A 141 26.19 60.07 -10.72
CA GLN A 141 25.36 61.29 -10.71
C GLN A 141 25.92 62.39 -9.78
N GLY A 142 26.96 62.09 -8.99
CA GLY A 142 27.57 63.04 -8.06
C GLY A 142 26.79 63.27 -6.76
N ASN A 143 25.80 62.42 -6.48
CA ASN A 143 24.94 62.50 -5.28
C ASN A 143 25.60 61.88 -4.03
N LEU A 144 26.71 61.14 -4.19
CA LEU A 144 27.46 60.51 -3.12
C LEU A 144 28.97 60.75 -3.29
N GLY A 145 29.62 61.31 -2.26
CA GLY A 145 31.05 61.58 -2.26
C GLY A 145 31.91 60.38 -1.85
N VAL A 146 33.19 60.37 -2.27
CA VAL A 146 34.16 59.33 -1.88
C VAL A 146 34.39 59.29 -0.37
N MET A 147 34.37 60.46 0.28
CA MET A 147 34.48 60.56 1.75
C MET A 147 33.25 59.99 2.47
N ASP A 148 32.06 60.24 1.95
CA ASP A 148 30.79 59.72 2.52
C ASP A 148 30.73 58.19 2.43
N TYR A 149 31.16 57.62 1.30
CA TYR A 149 31.23 56.17 1.15
C TYR A 149 32.27 55.52 2.06
N ARG A 150 33.43 56.16 2.27
CA ARG A 150 34.40 55.67 3.26
C ARG A 150 33.87 55.74 4.69
N GLN A 151 33.10 56.77 5.03
CA GLN A 151 32.42 56.82 6.34
C GLN A 151 31.40 55.69 6.49
N LEU A 152 30.62 55.41 5.44
CA LEU A 152 29.66 54.32 5.43
C LEU A 152 30.33 52.95 5.60
N GLN A 153 31.44 52.69 4.91
CA GLN A 153 32.23 51.47 5.08
C GLN A 153 32.81 51.34 6.50
N ASN A 154 33.28 52.43 7.10
CA ASN A 154 33.78 52.42 8.48
C ASN A 154 32.66 52.12 9.48
N LEU A 155 31.47 52.70 9.28
CA LEU A 155 30.31 52.44 10.13
C LEU A 155 29.86 50.97 10.04
N GLU A 156 29.83 50.40 8.83
CA GLU A 156 29.54 48.97 8.63
C GLU A 156 30.60 48.06 9.27
N ALA A 157 31.88 48.44 9.20
CA ALA A 157 32.96 47.70 9.83
C ALA A 157 32.82 47.72 11.37
N ASP A 158 32.55 48.88 11.96
CA ASP A 158 32.28 49.01 13.39
C ASP A 158 31.04 48.23 13.83
N THR A 159 29.99 48.21 12.99
CA THR A 159 28.77 47.44 13.25
C THR A 159 29.04 45.94 13.22
N ARG A 160 29.80 45.46 12.22
CA ARG A 160 30.23 44.05 12.13
C ARG A 160 31.14 43.63 13.27
N MET A 161 32.04 44.50 13.73
CA MET A 161 32.85 44.23 14.92
C MET A 161 31.96 44.14 16.15
N ARG A 162 31.01 45.05 16.35
CA ARG A 162 30.08 45.00 17.49
C ARG A 162 29.19 43.76 17.49
N SER A 163 28.67 43.32 16.34
CA SER A 163 27.84 42.12 16.26
C SER A 163 28.65 40.85 16.56
N SER A 164 29.89 40.73 16.06
CA SER A 164 30.72 39.56 16.36
C SER A 164 31.20 39.52 17.82
N LEU A 165 31.39 40.68 18.45
CA LEU A 165 31.65 40.78 19.89
C LEU A 165 30.45 40.33 20.73
N ALA A 166 29.22 40.68 20.32
CA ALA A 166 27.99 40.26 20.98
C ALA A 166 27.70 38.76 20.80
N ASP A 167 27.83 38.23 19.59
CA ASP A 167 27.65 36.80 19.31
C ASP A 167 28.70 35.94 20.05
N GLY A 168 29.92 36.45 20.23
CA GLY A 168 31.00 35.80 20.96
C GLY A 168 30.91 35.91 22.49
N GLU A 169 29.95 36.65 23.05
CA GLU A 169 29.63 36.68 24.48
C GLU A 169 28.56 35.64 24.86
N ASP A 170 27.59 35.38 23.97
CA ASP A 170 26.53 34.37 24.19
C ASP A 170 27.10 32.93 24.22
N ASP A 171 28.17 32.66 23.47
CA ASP A 171 28.83 31.35 23.45
C ASP A 171 29.73 31.09 24.69
N ARG A 172 30.00 32.13 25.50
CA ARG A 172 30.83 32.04 26.73
C ARG A 172 30.04 31.94 28.03
N THR A 173 28.74 32.22 28.01
CA THR A 173 27.85 32.12 29.18
C THR A 173 27.09 30.80 29.26
N GLY A 174 27.24 29.92 28.27
CA GLY A 174 26.57 28.61 28.16
C GLY A 174 27.40 27.36 28.51
N GLN A 175 28.61 27.50 29.07
CA GLN A 175 29.40 26.38 29.63
C GLN A 175 29.35 26.35 31.16
#